data_AF-A0A0Q7NJG3-F1
#
_entry.id   AF-A0A0Q7NJG3-F1
#
_cell.length_a   1.000
_cell.length_b   1.000
_cell.length_c   1.000
_cell.angle_alpha   90.00
_cell.angle_beta   90.00
_cell.angle_gamma   90.00
#
_symmetry.space_group_name_H-M   'P 1'
#
loop_
_entity.id
_entity.type
_entity.pdbx_description
1 polymer ?
#
loop_
_entity_poly.entity_id
_entity_poly.type
_entity_poly.pdbx_seq_one_letter_code
_entity_poly.pdbx_strand_id
1 'polypeptide(L)'
;MVERDLPFAMRDLFGLSDGTAWLFVVIFEATIVMYLRVNFDIAPPAAAFAALALMTVAALVVLVFPVDPLPWPVTIFVASAGPAAMALTVPWLESSSGFAHQMWTAYPTSYLLAMLVLRGRILSAWVGVAAAATVLVTMGVFTSWHPETVVRALTPVATVGAVTVFMSIVRPTQRSLRELRSEANRRAATEAALAAANAERDRQLGALDRVAGPLLARIAAGIELTETEREQCRLLEAELRDGLRAPQLVTDRLSAAARAARSRGVEVTLLDDGGFLGVPEWVRHNVIEAAVDELDMAGAGSVTVRVLPVGRRWVATVLAAAPGGDRRTEIDTAGEVRVST
;
A
#
# COMPACT_ATOMS: atom_id res chain seq x y z
N MET A 1 -3.61 0.89 7.07
CA MET A 1 -4.45 1.80 6.26
C MET A 1 -4.68 1.08 4.95
N VAL A 2 -5.86 0.51 4.77
CA VAL A 2 -6.17 -0.45 3.69
C VAL A 2 -6.39 0.32 2.40
N GLU A 3 -5.49 0.12 1.45
CA GLU A 3 -5.42 0.78 0.15
C GLU A 3 -6.64 0.40 -0.69
N ARG A 4 -7.45 1.41 -1.01
CA ARG A 4 -8.76 1.34 -1.65
C ARG A 4 -8.64 1.57 -3.17
N ASP A 5 -7.53 1.17 -3.79
CA ASP A 5 -7.18 1.51 -5.18
C ASP A 5 -7.68 0.48 -6.22
N LEU A 6 -8.65 -0.35 -5.83
CA LEU A 6 -9.15 -1.45 -6.65
C LEU A 6 -9.94 -1.10 -7.94
N PRO A 7 -10.56 0.08 -8.14
CA PRO A 7 -11.28 0.35 -9.39
C PRO A 7 -10.47 1.06 -10.50
N PHE A 8 -9.31 1.67 -10.20
CA PHE A 8 -8.60 2.52 -11.16
C PHE A 8 -7.75 1.74 -12.20
N ALA A 9 -7.18 0.59 -11.80
CA ALA A 9 -6.19 -0.11 -12.61
C ALA A 9 -6.71 -0.77 -13.91
N MET A 10 -8.04 -0.97 -14.08
CA MET A 10 -8.59 -1.52 -15.34
C MET A 10 -8.87 -0.41 -16.37
N ARG A 11 -9.30 0.78 -15.93
CA ARG A 11 -9.50 1.96 -16.79
C ARG A 11 -8.18 2.43 -17.41
N ASP A 12 -7.13 2.54 -16.60
CA ASP A 12 -5.81 2.99 -17.06
C ASP A 12 -5.16 1.99 -18.03
N LEU A 13 -5.42 0.69 -17.87
CA LEU A 13 -4.76 -0.36 -18.65
C LEU A 13 -5.43 -0.62 -20.01
N PHE A 14 -6.75 -0.37 -20.14
CA PHE A 14 -7.42 -0.27 -21.45
C PHE A 14 -7.26 1.10 -22.08
N GLY A 15 -6.48 1.99 -21.45
CA GLY A 15 -6.26 3.34 -21.91
C GLY A 15 -7.55 4.15 -21.95
N LEU A 16 -8.61 3.76 -21.21
CA LEU A 16 -9.87 4.49 -21.00
C LEU A 16 -9.65 5.68 -20.07
N SER A 17 -8.61 6.47 -20.35
CA SER A 17 -8.49 7.83 -19.85
C SER A 17 -9.73 8.61 -20.29
N ASP A 18 -10.07 9.70 -19.59
CA ASP A 18 -11.26 10.50 -19.90
C ASP A 18 -11.39 10.79 -21.41
N GLY A 19 -10.27 10.98 -22.13
CA GLY A 19 -10.26 11.24 -23.58
C GLY A 19 -10.66 10.06 -24.48
N THR A 20 -10.18 8.84 -24.24
CA THR A 20 -10.47 7.67 -25.10
C THR A 20 -11.84 7.06 -24.80
N ALA A 21 -12.31 7.18 -23.55
CA ALA A 21 -13.68 6.84 -23.18
C ALA A 21 -14.68 7.73 -23.94
N TRP A 22 -14.40 9.03 -24.03
CA TRP A 22 -15.16 9.97 -24.86
C TRP A 22 -15.05 9.63 -26.35
N LEU A 23 -13.85 9.26 -26.84
CA LEU A 23 -13.68 8.81 -28.23
C LEU A 23 -14.55 7.60 -28.56
N PHE A 24 -14.65 6.62 -27.66
CA PHE A 24 -15.54 5.48 -27.82
C PHE A 24 -17.01 5.90 -27.90
N VAL A 25 -17.49 6.79 -27.01
CA VAL A 25 -18.86 7.33 -27.09
C VAL A 25 -19.09 7.99 -28.45
N VAL A 26 -18.16 8.84 -28.88
CA VAL A 26 -18.29 9.58 -30.13
C VAL A 26 -18.34 8.62 -31.33
N ILE A 27 -17.48 7.60 -31.36
CA ILE A 27 -17.48 6.58 -32.43
C ILE A 27 -18.76 5.74 -32.37
N PHE A 28 -19.20 5.35 -31.18
CA PHE A 28 -20.40 4.56 -30.96
C PHE A 28 -21.66 5.32 -31.39
N GLU A 29 -21.80 6.57 -30.98
CA GLU A 29 -22.88 7.47 -31.40
C GLU A 29 -22.81 7.79 -32.90
N ALA A 30 -21.62 8.07 -33.44
CA ALA A 30 -21.45 8.27 -34.88
C ALA A 30 -21.85 7.02 -35.69
N THR A 31 -21.58 5.83 -35.16
CA THR A 31 -22.00 4.56 -35.75
C THR A 31 -23.53 4.43 -35.69
N ILE A 32 -24.15 4.66 -34.52
CA ILE A 32 -25.61 4.65 -34.36
C ILE A 32 -26.28 5.64 -35.32
N VAL A 33 -25.80 6.88 -35.39
CA VAL A 33 -26.37 7.95 -36.22
C VAL A 33 -26.16 7.68 -37.71
N MET A 34 -25.00 7.14 -38.10
CA MET A 34 -24.75 6.73 -39.49
C MET A 34 -25.76 5.66 -39.93
N TYR A 35 -25.96 4.63 -39.10
CA TYR A 35 -26.95 3.59 -39.38
C TYR A 35 -28.39 4.13 -39.32
N LEU A 36 -28.73 5.01 -38.38
CA LEU A 36 -30.05 5.62 -38.28
C LEU A 36 -30.37 6.46 -39.53
N ARG A 37 -29.43 7.26 -40.03
CA ARG A 37 -29.60 8.09 -41.24
C ARG A 37 -29.98 7.25 -42.46
N VAL A 38 -29.38 6.06 -42.60
CA VAL A 38 -29.67 5.14 -43.71
C VAL A 38 -31.07 4.51 -43.59
N ASN A 39 -31.69 4.55 -42.40
CA ASN A 39 -32.92 3.82 -42.07
C ASN A 39 -34.12 4.73 -41.69
N PHE A 40 -34.00 6.05 -41.84
CA PHE A 40 -35.01 7.03 -41.37
C PHE A 40 -36.38 6.88 -42.04
N ASP A 41 -36.44 6.25 -43.21
CA ASP A 41 -37.67 6.11 -44.01
C ASP A 41 -38.52 4.87 -43.64
N ILE A 42 -38.07 4.04 -42.69
CA ILE A 42 -38.63 2.68 -42.48
C ILE A 42 -39.41 2.55 -41.16
N ALA A 43 -39.04 3.26 -40.09
CA ALA A 43 -39.66 3.12 -38.77
C ALA A 43 -40.36 4.41 -38.32
N PRO A 44 -41.41 4.34 -37.47
CA PRO A 44 -42.00 5.52 -36.86
C PRO A 44 -40.91 6.33 -36.14
N PRO A 45 -40.77 7.64 -36.42
CA PRO A 45 -39.70 8.47 -35.85
C PRO A 45 -39.64 8.38 -34.32
N ALA A 46 -40.81 8.33 -33.66
CA ALA A 46 -40.90 8.21 -32.21
C ALA A 46 -40.25 6.93 -31.66
N ALA A 47 -40.44 5.78 -32.32
CA ALA A 47 -39.84 4.51 -31.88
C ALA A 47 -38.32 4.49 -32.10
N ALA A 48 -37.87 5.04 -33.21
CA ALA A 48 -36.44 5.16 -33.53
C ALA A 48 -35.71 6.10 -32.54
N PHE A 49 -36.29 7.27 -32.22
CA PHE A 49 -35.74 8.19 -31.23
C PHE A 49 -35.73 7.59 -29.82
N ALA A 50 -36.78 6.87 -29.42
CA ALA A 50 -36.82 6.20 -28.12
C ALA A 50 -35.74 5.11 -27.99
N ALA A 51 -35.56 4.30 -29.03
CA ALA A 51 -34.50 3.29 -29.08
C ALA A 51 -33.10 3.93 -29.02
N LEU A 52 -32.86 5.01 -29.77
CA LEU A 52 -31.60 5.74 -29.73
C LEU A 52 -31.34 6.31 -28.34
N ALA A 53 -32.30 7.03 -27.75
CA ALA A 53 -32.17 7.59 -26.41
C ALA A 53 -31.86 6.52 -25.37
N LEU A 54 -32.52 5.36 -25.44
CA LEU A 54 -32.27 4.24 -24.53
C LEU A 54 -30.83 3.71 -24.65
N MET A 55 -30.32 3.55 -25.87
CA MET A 55 -28.96 3.06 -26.12
C MET A 55 -27.89 4.09 -25.75
N THR A 56 -28.12 5.38 -26.04
CA THR A 56 -27.24 6.49 -25.65
C THR A 56 -27.15 6.61 -24.14
N VAL A 57 -28.28 6.55 -23.43
CA VAL A 57 -28.30 6.59 -21.96
C VAL A 57 -27.59 5.36 -21.40
N ALA A 58 -27.80 4.17 -21.97
CA ALA A 58 -27.08 2.97 -21.55
C ALA A 58 -25.56 3.09 -21.77
N ALA A 59 -25.11 3.61 -22.91
CA ALA A 59 -23.69 3.83 -23.19
C ALA A 59 -23.08 4.83 -22.21
N LEU A 60 -23.77 5.96 -21.98
CA LEU A 60 -23.32 7.00 -21.05
C LEU A 60 -23.23 6.45 -19.62
N VAL A 61 -24.25 5.74 -19.16
CA VAL A 61 -24.28 5.14 -17.82
C VAL A 61 -23.14 4.14 -17.64
N VAL A 62 -22.87 3.29 -18.63
CA VAL A 62 -21.75 2.32 -18.54
C VAL A 62 -20.39 3.02 -18.44
N LEU A 63 -20.24 4.21 -19.00
CA LEU A 63 -18.97 4.93 -19.04
C LEU A 63 -18.79 5.89 -17.87
N VAL A 64 -19.84 6.58 -17.45
CA VAL A 64 -19.78 7.59 -16.37
C VAL A 64 -19.64 6.93 -15.01
N PHE A 65 -20.27 5.77 -14.78
CA PHE A 65 -20.22 5.13 -13.47
C PHE A 65 -18.79 4.64 -13.15
N PRO A 66 -18.17 5.13 -12.06
CA PRO A 66 -16.76 4.87 -11.75
C PRO A 66 -16.54 3.57 -10.97
N VAL A 67 -17.57 2.73 -10.81
CA VAL A 67 -17.54 1.54 -9.95
C VAL A 67 -17.51 0.27 -10.80
N ASP A 68 -16.46 -0.52 -10.61
CA ASP A 68 -16.31 -1.86 -11.18
C ASP A 68 -16.36 -2.92 -10.07
N PRO A 69 -17.26 -3.93 -10.15
CA PRO A 69 -18.27 -4.11 -11.18
C PRO A 69 -19.46 -3.15 -11.00
N LEU A 70 -20.14 -2.82 -12.11
CA LEU A 70 -21.30 -1.92 -12.12
C LEU A 70 -22.38 -2.35 -11.08
N PRO A 71 -23.07 -1.41 -10.42
CA PRO A 71 -24.21 -1.71 -9.56
C PRO A 71 -25.28 -2.52 -10.28
N TRP A 72 -26.01 -3.37 -9.56
CA TRP A 72 -27.04 -4.24 -10.16
C TRP A 72 -28.13 -3.48 -10.92
N PRO A 73 -28.70 -2.36 -10.43
CA PRO A 73 -29.72 -1.61 -11.18
C PRO A 73 -29.21 -1.11 -12.53
N VAL A 74 -27.96 -0.59 -12.54
CA VAL A 74 -27.30 -0.13 -13.76
C VAL A 74 -27.02 -1.29 -14.71
N THR A 75 -26.55 -2.42 -14.18
CA THR A 75 -26.27 -3.62 -14.97
C THR A 75 -27.54 -4.14 -15.65
N ILE A 76 -28.67 -4.19 -14.93
CA ILE A 76 -29.97 -4.62 -15.46
C ILE A 76 -30.44 -3.65 -16.54
N PHE A 77 -30.37 -2.34 -16.28
CA PHE A 77 -30.75 -1.32 -17.27
C PHE A 77 -29.98 -1.50 -18.58
N VAL A 78 -28.65 -1.57 -18.51
CA VAL A 78 -27.78 -1.73 -19.68
C VAL A 78 -28.02 -3.05 -20.41
N ALA A 79 -28.19 -4.15 -19.67
CA ALA A 79 -28.48 -5.46 -20.25
C ALA A 79 -29.84 -5.50 -20.96
N SER A 80 -30.82 -4.74 -20.47
CA SER A 80 -32.17 -4.65 -21.04
C SER A 80 -32.31 -3.61 -22.16
N ALA A 81 -31.43 -2.61 -22.21
CA ALA A 81 -31.52 -1.48 -23.14
C ALA A 81 -31.50 -1.93 -24.61
N GLY A 82 -30.59 -2.84 -24.96
CA GLY A 82 -30.48 -3.41 -26.31
C GLY A 82 -31.72 -4.22 -26.73
N PRO A 83 -32.13 -5.25 -25.97
CA PRO A 83 -33.36 -6.00 -26.24
C PRO A 83 -34.62 -5.12 -26.31
N ALA A 84 -34.75 -4.11 -25.44
CA ALA A 84 -35.86 -3.18 -25.47
C ALA A 84 -35.84 -2.29 -26.73
N ALA A 85 -34.66 -1.78 -27.13
CA ALA A 85 -34.50 -1.03 -28.38
C ALA A 85 -34.84 -1.89 -29.61
N MET A 86 -34.46 -3.17 -29.61
CA MET A 86 -34.88 -4.14 -30.63
C MET A 86 -36.40 -4.33 -30.66
N ALA A 87 -37.02 -4.53 -29.49
CA ALA A 87 -38.47 -4.73 -29.40
C ALA A 87 -39.28 -3.52 -29.90
N LEU A 88 -38.74 -2.31 -29.75
CA LEU A 88 -39.37 -1.08 -30.24
C LEU A 88 -39.25 -0.90 -31.76
N THR A 89 -38.20 -1.43 -32.39
CA THR A 89 -37.84 -1.12 -33.78
C THR A 89 -38.18 -2.24 -34.76
N VAL A 90 -38.04 -3.50 -34.33
CA VAL A 90 -38.26 -4.69 -35.16
C VAL A 90 -39.70 -4.84 -35.68
N PRO A 91 -40.78 -4.54 -34.93
CA PRO A 91 -42.16 -4.69 -35.41
C PRO A 91 -42.52 -3.83 -36.63
N TRP A 92 -41.77 -2.78 -36.89
CA TRP A 92 -42.04 -1.80 -37.94
C TRP A 92 -41.25 -2.07 -39.23
N LEU A 93 -40.51 -3.18 -39.30
CA LEU A 93 -39.87 -3.62 -40.54
C LEU A 93 -40.94 -4.29 -41.43
N GLU A 94 -41.60 -3.50 -42.28
CA GLU A 94 -42.52 -4.03 -43.30
C GLU A 94 -41.78 -4.80 -44.41
N SER A 95 -42.42 -5.84 -44.93
CA SER A 95 -41.84 -6.92 -45.74
C SER A 95 -41.59 -6.59 -47.23
N SER A 96 -41.28 -5.36 -47.61
CA SER A 96 -41.14 -5.02 -49.04
C SER A 96 -40.21 -3.85 -49.37
N SER A 97 -38.89 -4.09 -49.37
CA SER A 97 -37.95 -3.68 -50.44
C SER A 97 -36.48 -3.88 -50.02
N GLY A 98 -35.60 -4.09 -50.99
CA GLY A 98 -34.27 -4.67 -50.80
C GLY A 98 -33.23 -3.80 -50.07
N PHE A 99 -32.16 -4.50 -49.65
CA PHE A 99 -30.85 -4.04 -49.18
C PHE A 99 -30.78 -3.17 -47.90
N ALA A 100 -31.85 -2.48 -47.48
CA ALA A 100 -31.82 -1.50 -46.39
C ALA A 100 -32.54 -1.88 -45.08
N HIS A 101 -33.34 -2.96 -45.00
CA HIS A 101 -34.06 -3.34 -43.76
C HIS A 101 -33.18 -4.06 -42.74
N GLN A 102 -32.26 -3.31 -42.15
CA GLN A 102 -31.13 -3.85 -41.42
C GLN A 102 -31.27 -3.49 -39.94
N MET A 103 -31.55 -4.49 -39.09
CA MET A 103 -31.61 -4.45 -37.61
C MET A 103 -30.49 -3.59 -36.98
N TRP A 104 -30.63 -2.27 -37.03
CA TRP A 104 -29.56 -1.33 -36.70
C TRP A 104 -29.23 -1.36 -35.21
N THR A 105 -30.19 -1.78 -34.38
CA THR A 105 -30.06 -1.96 -32.94
C THR A 105 -29.21 -3.19 -32.56
N ALA A 106 -28.88 -4.09 -33.49
CA ALA A 106 -28.07 -5.28 -33.19
C ALA A 106 -26.60 -4.95 -32.88
N TYR A 107 -25.99 -4.05 -33.64
CA TYR A 107 -24.59 -3.67 -33.43
C TYR A 107 -24.39 -2.86 -32.14
N PRO A 108 -25.19 -1.81 -31.85
CA PRO A 108 -24.99 -1.06 -30.62
C PRO A 108 -25.32 -1.92 -29.38
N THR A 109 -26.24 -2.87 -29.49
CA THR A 109 -26.50 -3.87 -28.44
C THR A 109 -25.26 -4.75 -28.20
N SER A 110 -24.58 -5.23 -29.25
CA SER A 110 -23.40 -6.08 -29.09
C SER A 110 -22.27 -5.34 -28.36
N TYR A 111 -22.05 -4.05 -28.66
CA TYR A 111 -21.04 -3.25 -27.97
C TYR A 111 -21.42 -2.96 -26.50
N LEU A 112 -22.69 -2.63 -26.20
CA LEU A 112 -23.14 -2.42 -24.82
C LEU A 112 -22.96 -3.68 -23.95
N LEU A 113 -23.33 -4.84 -24.49
CA LEU A 113 -23.17 -6.12 -23.80
C LEU A 113 -21.69 -6.51 -23.68
N ALA A 114 -20.86 -6.24 -24.70
CA ALA A 114 -19.42 -6.41 -24.62
C ALA A 114 -18.80 -5.54 -23.52
N MET A 115 -19.29 -4.31 -23.34
CA MET A 115 -18.83 -3.44 -22.27
C MET A 115 -19.22 -3.96 -20.88
N LEU A 116 -20.35 -4.64 -20.73
CA LEU A 116 -20.68 -5.36 -19.48
C LEU A 116 -19.68 -6.49 -19.18
N VAL A 117 -19.20 -7.21 -20.20
CA VAL A 117 -18.13 -8.23 -20.04
C VAL A 117 -16.84 -7.57 -19.54
N LEU A 118 -16.44 -6.46 -20.16
CA LEU A 118 -15.26 -5.66 -19.76
C LEU A 118 -15.38 -5.21 -18.29
N ARG A 119 -16.56 -4.73 -17.90
CA ARG A 119 -16.93 -4.28 -16.54
C ARG A 119 -17.14 -5.41 -15.52
N GLY A 120 -16.90 -6.68 -15.89
CA GLY A 120 -16.94 -7.81 -14.97
C GLY A 120 -18.27 -8.53 -14.84
N ARG A 121 -19.31 -8.11 -15.57
CA ARG A 121 -20.67 -8.68 -15.53
C ARG A 121 -20.92 -9.63 -16.70
N ILE A 122 -20.08 -10.67 -16.82
CA ILE A 122 -20.13 -11.65 -17.93
C ILE A 122 -21.51 -12.31 -18.02
N LEU A 123 -22.03 -12.83 -16.90
CA LEU A 123 -23.34 -13.50 -16.88
C LEU A 123 -24.48 -12.58 -17.34
N SER A 124 -24.49 -11.32 -16.88
CA SER A 124 -25.52 -10.35 -17.27
C SER A 124 -25.44 -9.98 -18.75
N ALA A 125 -24.23 -9.92 -19.32
CA ALA A 125 -24.05 -9.71 -20.75
C ALA A 125 -24.67 -10.86 -21.56
N TRP A 126 -24.42 -12.13 -21.16
CA TRP A 126 -25.01 -13.30 -21.82
C TRP A 126 -26.52 -13.40 -21.63
N VAL A 127 -27.06 -12.99 -20.48
CA VAL A 127 -28.51 -12.85 -20.28
C VAL A 127 -29.08 -11.80 -21.24
N GLY A 128 -28.40 -10.67 -21.44
CA GLY A 128 -28.79 -9.67 -22.43
C GLY A 128 -28.73 -10.19 -23.88
N VAL A 129 -27.72 -11.00 -24.22
CA VAL A 129 -27.63 -11.69 -25.51
C VAL A 129 -28.81 -12.64 -25.70
N ALA A 130 -29.14 -13.44 -24.67
CA ALA A 130 -30.28 -14.34 -24.71
C ALA A 130 -31.60 -13.57 -24.87
N ALA A 131 -31.79 -12.48 -24.15
CA ALA A 131 -32.97 -11.62 -24.26
C ALA A 131 -33.09 -11.00 -25.67
N ALA A 132 -31.98 -10.50 -26.23
CA ALA A 132 -31.95 -9.99 -27.60
C ALA A 132 -32.32 -11.09 -28.61
N ALA A 133 -31.76 -12.29 -28.45
CA ALA A 133 -32.11 -13.44 -29.28
C ALA A 133 -33.59 -13.83 -29.15
N THR A 134 -34.16 -13.81 -27.94
CA THR A 134 -35.59 -14.07 -27.72
C THR A 134 -36.45 -13.04 -28.46
N VAL A 135 -36.15 -11.75 -28.35
CA VAL A 135 -36.88 -10.70 -29.07
C VAL A 135 -36.85 -10.94 -30.59
N LEU A 136 -35.67 -11.27 -31.13
CA LEU A 136 -35.52 -11.54 -32.56
C LEU A 136 -36.26 -12.81 -33.01
N VAL A 137 -36.19 -13.90 -32.24
CA VAL A 137 -36.89 -15.15 -32.55
C VAL A 137 -38.40 -14.96 -32.49
N THR A 138 -38.91 -14.35 -31.42
CA THR A 138 -40.35 -14.10 -31.25
C THR A 138 -40.89 -13.24 -32.38
N MET A 139 -40.21 -12.15 -32.73
CA MET A 139 -40.65 -11.28 -33.82
C MET A 139 -40.49 -11.93 -35.19
N GLY A 140 -39.41 -12.69 -35.38
CA GLY A 140 -39.20 -13.44 -36.61
C GLY A 140 -40.30 -14.48 -36.85
N VAL A 141 -40.87 -15.13 -35.83
CA VAL A 141 -41.99 -16.07 -36.03
C VAL A 141 -43.19 -15.40 -36.74
N PHE A 142 -43.34 -14.08 -36.62
CA PHE A 142 -44.42 -13.30 -37.25
C PHE A 142 -44.02 -12.62 -38.57
N THR A 143 -42.77 -12.76 -39.03
CA THR A 143 -42.24 -12.11 -40.24
C THR A 143 -41.51 -13.12 -41.14
N SER A 144 -41.55 -12.99 -42.46
CA SER A 144 -40.83 -13.91 -43.36
C SER A 144 -39.29 -13.78 -43.19
N TRP A 145 -38.63 -14.85 -42.74
CA TRP A 145 -37.19 -14.85 -42.48
C TRP A 145 -36.39 -14.84 -43.78
N HIS A 146 -35.47 -13.89 -43.89
CA HIS A 146 -34.41 -13.92 -44.89
C HIS A 146 -33.11 -14.41 -44.22
N PRO A 147 -32.23 -15.19 -44.90
CA PRO A 147 -30.99 -15.70 -44.31
C PRO A 147 -30.10 -14.62 -43.65
N GLU A 148 -30.19 -13.37 -44.11
CA GLU A 148 -29.47 -12.23 -43.57
C GLU A 148 -29.88 -11.84 -42.13
N THR A 149 -31.10 -12.17 -41.68
CA THR A 149 -31.56 -11.89 -40.31
C THR A 149 -30.88 -12.81 -39.29
N VAL A 150 -30.58 -14.05 -39.69
CA VAL A 150 -29.87 -15.04 -38.86
C VAL A 150 -28.43 -14.60 -38.60
N VAL A 151 -27.73 -14.11 -39.63
CA VAL A 151 -26.36 -13.61 -39.52
C VAL A 151 -26.28 -12.40 -38.58
N ARG A 152 -27.26 -11.50 -38.63
CA ARG A 152 -27.32 -10.33 -37.72
C ARG A 152 -27.63 -10.71 -36.28
N ALA A 153 -28.50 -11.69 -36.05
CA ALA A 153 -28.79 -12.21 -34.71
C ALA A 153 -27.55 -12.82 -34.03
N LEU A 154 -26.58 -13.30 -34.81
CA LEU A 154 -25.30 -13.81 -34.30
C LEU A 154 -24.30 -12.71 -33.92
N THR A 155 -24.53 -11.45 -34.28
CA THR A 155 -23.58 -10.35 -34.03
C THR A 155 -23.33 -10.12 -32.53
N PRO A 156 -24.35 -9.99 -31.66
CA PRO A 156 -24.13 -9.93 -30.21
C PRO A 156 -23.41 -11.14 -29.64
N VAL A 157 -23.72 -12.35 -30.13
CA VAL A 157 -23.07 -13.59 -29.70
C VAL A 157 -21.58 -13.57 -30.02
N ALA A 158 -21.21 -13.20 -31.26
CA ALA A 158 -19.83 -13.16 -31.72
C ALA A 158 -19.00 -12.12 -30.96
N THR A 159 -19.52 -10.88 -30.82
CA THR A 159 -18.80 -9.81 -30.11
C THR A 159 -18.64 -10.13 -28.62
N VAL A 160 -19.71 -10.53 -27.93
CA VAL A 160 -19.67 -10.87 -26.50
C VAL A 160 -18.80 -12.10 -26.25
N GLY A 161 -18.87 -13.10 -27.13
CA GLY A 161 -18.02 -14.30 -27.09
C GLY A 161 -16.54 -13.96 -27.19
N ALA A 162 -16.15 -13.19 -28.22
CA ALA A 162 -14.75 -12.78 -28.42
C ALA A 162 -14.20 -12.00 -27.22
N VAL A 163 -14.96 -11.03 -26.70
CA VAL A 163 -14.56 -10.22 -25.54
C VAL A 163 -14.53 -11.05 -24.25
N THR A 164 -15.43 -12.02 -24.09
CA THR A 164 -15.43 -12.95 -22.94
C THR A 164 -14.17 -13.80 -22.93
N VAL A 165 -13.80 -14.40 -24.07
CA VAL A 165 -12.57 -15.20 -24.21
C VAL A 165 -11.35 -14.34 -23.92
N PHE A 166 -11.25 -13.16 -24.53
CA PHE A 166 -10.16 -12.22 -24.30
C PHE A 166 -10.01 -11.85 -22.81
N MET A 167 -11.12 -11.50 -22.14
CA MET A 167 -11.11 -11.18 -20.71
C MET A 167 -10.74 -12.38 -19.82
N SER A 168 -11.13 -13.59 -20.20
CA SER A 168 -10.80 -14.80 -19.45
C SER A 168 -9.30 -15.11 -19.47
N ILE A 169 -8.59 -14.71 -20.53
CA ILE A 169 -7.14 -14.87 -20.68
C ILE A 169 -6.39 -13.75 -19.95
N VAL A 170 -6.83 -12.49 -20.11
CA VAL A 170 -6.09 -11.33 -19.60
C VAL A 170 -6.20 -11.18 -18.07
N ARG A 171 -7.37 -11.46 -17.47
CA ARG A 171 -7.60 -11.23 -16.03
C ARG A 171 -6.68 -12.06 -15.11
N PRO A 172 -6.48 -13.38 -15.34
CA PRO A 172 -5.55 -14.18 -14.53
C PRO A 172 -4.11 -13.66 -14.60
N THR A 173 -3.63 -13.31 -15.80
CA THR A 173 -2.27 -12.80 -16.02
C THR A 173 -2.01 -11.48 -15.29
N GLN A 174 -3.03 -10.61 -15.18
CA GLN A 174 -2.88 -9.39 -14.39
C GLN A 174 -2.81 -9.65 -12.88
N ARG A 175 -3.58 -10.61 -12.38
CA ARG A 175 -3.54 -10.98 -10.96
C ARG A 175 -2.16 -11.53 -10.59
N SER A 176 -1.63 -12.44 -11.40
CA SER A 176 -0.30 -13.00 -11.17
C SER A 176 0.80 -11.94 -11.24
N LEU A 177 0.75 -11.00 -12.19
CA LEU A 177 1.71 -9.88 -12.25
C LEU A 177 1.65 -8.98 -11.02
N ARG A 178 0.46 -8.72 -10.47
CA ARG A 178 0.31 -7.92 -9.24
C ARG A 178 0.86 -8.65 -8.03
N GLU A 179 0.55 -9.93 -7.89
CA GLU A 179 1.08 -10.78 -6.83
C GLU A 179 2.61 -10.82 -6.89
N LEU A 180 3.18 -11.03 -8.08
CA LEU A 180 4.63 -11.01 -8.29
C LEU A 180 5.26 -9.66 -7.95
N ARG A 181 4.64 -8.54 -8.32
CA ARG A 181 5.13 -7.19 -7.95
C ARG A 181 5.07 -6.98 -6.43
N SER A 182 3.98 -7.40 -5.78
CA SER A 182 3.85 -7.28 -4.32
C SER A 182 4.90 -8.11 -3.59
N GLU A 183 5.18 -9.32 -4.09
CA GLU A 183 6.18 -10.21 -3.54
C GLU A 183 7.60 -9.68 -3.78
N ALA A 184 7.88 -9.14 -4.96
CA ALA A 184 9.15 -8.49 -5.27
C ALA A 184 9.40 -7.28 -4.37
N ASN A 185 8.40 -6.43 -4.15
CA ASN A 185 8.51 -5.29 -3.24
C ASN A 185 8.78 -5.74 -1.79
N ARG A 186 8.10 -6.79 -1.33
CA ARG A 186 8.31 -7.35 0.03
C ARG A 186 9.72 -7.91 0.19
N ARG A 187 10.24 -8.60 -0.83
CA ARG A 187 11.61 -9.11 -0.83
C ARG A 187 12.62 -7.97 -0.81
N ALA A 188 12.46 -6.98 -1.68
CA ALA A 188 13.34 -5.81 -1.72
C ALA A 188 13.37 -5.05 -0.38
N ALA A 189 12.23 -4.89 0.28
CA ALA A 189 12.17 -4.28 1.62
C ALA A 189 12.91 -5.10 2.68
N THR A 190 12.79 -6.43 2.62
CA THR A 190 13.49 -7.33 3.54
C THR A 190 15.00 -7.32 3.30
N GLU A 191 15.43 -7.35 2.05
CA GLU A 191 16.83 -7.26 1.65
C GLU A 191 17.45 -5.92 2.08
N ALA A 192 16.73 -4.81 1.90
CA ALA A 192 17.19 -3.49 2.35
C ALA A 192 17.34 -3.42 3.88
N ALA A 193 16.40 -4.00 4.64
CA ALA A 193 16.49 -4.05 6.10
C ALA A 193 17.69 -4.89 6.58
N LEU A 194 17.93 -6.04 5.94
CA LEU A 194 19.10 -6.88 6.23
C LEU A 194 20.41 -6.18 5.87
N ALA A 195 20.47 -5.50 4.73
CA ALA A 195 21.64 -4.73 4.32
C ALA A 195 21.93 -3.58 5.30
N ALA A 196 20.91 -2.86 5.76
CA ALA A 196 21.05 -1.81 6.77
C ALA A 196 21.54 -2.37 8.12
N ALA A 197 20.98 -3.50 8.58
CA ALA A 197 21.41 -4.15 9.81
C ALA A 197 22.87 -4.63 9.73
N ASN A 198 23.29 -5.19 8.60
CA ASN A 198 24.68 -5.59 8.36
C ASN A 198 25.61 -4.37 8.32
N ALA A 199 25.24 -3.30 7.64
CA ALA A 199 26.03 -2.07 7.59
C ALA A 199 26.23 -1.45 8.98
N GLU A 200 25.18 -1.45 9.82
CA GLU A 200 25.29 -0.96 11.20
C GLU A 200 26.16 -1.88 12.06
N ARG A 201 26.03 -3.21 11.90
CA ARG A 201 26.90 -4.19 12.55
C ARG A 201 28.37 -3.95 12.18
N ASP A 202 28.67 -3.78 10.90
CA ASP A 202 30.04 -3.56 10.42
C ASP A 202 30.60 -2.24 10.95
N ARG A 203 29.77 -1.19 11.03
CA ARG A 203 30.13 0.08 11.64
C ARG A 203 30.48 -0.06 13.12
N GLN A 204 29.68 -0.79 13.88
CA GLN A 204 29.91 -1.04 15.31
C GLN A 204 31.16 -1.91 15.54
N LEU A 205 31.33 -2.97 14.75
CA LEU A 205 32.53 -3.81 14.80
C LEU A 205 33.79 -3.01 14.46
N GLY A 206 33.74 -2.16 13.44
CA GLY A 206 34.86 -1.28 13.09
C GLY A 206 35.18 -0.25 14.18
N ALA A 207 34.17 0.25 14.90
CA ALA A 207 34.39 1.13 16.05
C ALA A 207 35.05 0.37 17.21
N LEU A 208 34.58 -0.84 17.52
CA LEU A 208 35.15 -1.70 18.56
C LEU A 208 36.60 -2.09 18.23
N ASP A 209 36.87 -2.49 16.99
CA ASP A 209 38.20 -2.90 16.53
C ASP A 209 39.23 -1.78 16.65
N ARG A 210 38.85 -0.53 16.34
CA ARG A 210 39.75 0.63 16.54
C ARG A 210 40.17 0.85 17.98
N VAL A 211 39.29 0.55 18.94
CA VAL A 211 39.54 0.82 20.36
C VAL A 211 40.19 -0.37 21.05
N ALA A 212 39.68 -1.59 20.83
CA ALA A 212 40.15 -2.80 21.51
C ALA A 212 41.17 -3.61 20.70
N GLY A 213 41.16 -3.49 19.37
CA GLY A 213 42.00 -4.28 18.46
C GLY A 213 43.49 -4.22 18.77
N PRO A 214 44.11 -3.03 18.99
CA PRO A 214 45.54 -2.94 19.29
C PRO A 214 45.97 -3.69 20.56
N LEU A 215 45.16 -3.64 21.62
CA LEU A 215 45.45 -4.34 22.88
C LEU A 215 45.26 -5.84 22.73
N LEU A 216 44.18 -6.27 22.06
CA LEU A 216 43.91 -7.68 21.79
C LEU A 216 45.00 -8.31 20.90
N ALA A 217 45.49 -7.60 19.89
CA ALA A 217 46.58 -8.06 19.03
C ALA A 217 47.88 -8.27 19.82
N ARG A 218 48.19 -7.40 20.79
CA ARG A 218 49.38 -7.56 21.65
C ARG A 218 49.27 -8.76 22.58
N ILE A 219 48.09 -8.96 23.18
CA ILE A 219 47.82 -10.15 24.00
C ILE A 219 47.96 -11.42 23.15
N ALA A 220 47.40 -11.42 21.94
CA ALA A 220 47.50 -12.55 21.01
C ALA A 220 48.95 -12.84 20.58
N ALA A 221 49.81 -11.81 20.52
CA ALA A 221 51.23 -11.94 20.23
C ALA A 221 52.07 -12.44 21.44
N GLY A 222 51.45 -12.65 22.62
CA GLY A 222 52.14 -13.14 23.82
C GLY A 222 53.03 -12.10 24.51
N ILE A 223 52.82 -10.81 24.24
CA ILE A 223 53.58 -9.72 24.87
C ILE A 223 53.02 -9.47 26.27
N GLU A 224 53.88 -9.49 27.30
CA GLU A 224 53.46 -9.15 28.66
C GLU A 224 53.00 -7.69 28.77
N LEU A 225 51.83 -7.49 29.39
CA LEU A 225 51.28 -6.18 29.66
C LEU A 225 51.89 -5.57 30.92
N THR A 226 52.35 -4.34 30.81
CA THR A 226 52.78 -3.50 31.94
C THR A 226 51.60 -3.20 32.88
N GLU A 227 51.87 -2.79 34.12
CA GLU A 227 50.80 -2.43 35.08
C GLU A 227 49.88 -1.32 34.54
N THR A 228 50.45 -0.32 33.87
CA THR A 228 49.70 0.77 33.24
C THR A 228 48.76 0.26 32.15
N GLU A 229 49.21 -0.69 31.33
CA GLU A 229 48.39 -1.27 30.26
C GLU A 229 47.29 -2.19 30.81
N ARG A 230 47.57 -2.92 31.90
CA ARG A 230 46.54 -3.69 32.61
C ARG A 230 45.45 -2.77 33.16
N GLU A 231 45.81 -1.60 33.65
CA GLU A 231 44.85 -0.60 34.10
C GLU A 231 44.03 -0.02 32.95
N GLN A 232 44.68 0.29 31.81
CA GLN A 232 43.98 0.72 30.60
C GLN A 232 42.99 -0.34 30.10
N CYS A 233 43.36 -1.63 30.14
CA CYS A 233 42.44 -2.73 29.80
C CYS A 233 41.23 -2.79 30.74
N ARG A 234 41.43 -2.61 32.05
CA ARG A 234 40.33 -2.58 33.03
C ARG A 234 39.38 -1.41 32.80
N LEU A 235 39.91 -0.22 32.53
CA LEU A 235 39.10 0.96 32.23
C LEU A 235 38.34 0.81 30.90
N LEU A 236 38.98 0.25 29.88
CA LEU A 236 38.35 0.01 28.58
C LEU A 236 37.23 -1.05 28.66
N GLU A 237 37.45 -2.15 29.38
CA GLU A 237 36.41 -3.16 29.61
C GLU A 237 35.19 -2.55 30.29
N ALA A 238 35.41 -1.74 31.34
CA ALA A 238 34.34 -1.10 32.06
C ALA A 238 33.55 -0.13 31.17
N GLU A 239 34.23 0.64 30.32
CA GLU A 239 33.60 1.54 29.34
C GLU A 239 32.80 0.80 28.28
N LEU A 240 33.34 -0.29 27.72
CA LEU A 240 32.62 -1.13 26.75
C LEU A 240 31.38 -1.78 27.38
N ARG A 241 31.50 -2.25 28.62
CA ARG A 241 30.41 -2.85 29.38
C ARG A 241 29.31 -1.85 29.67
N ASP A 242 29.67 -0.63 30.06
CA ASP A 242 28.71 0.46 30.26
C ASP A 242 28.06 0.85 28.94
N GLY A 243 28.81 0.89 27.84
CA GLY A 243 28.26 1.18 26.51
C GLY A 243 27.19 0.19 26.07
N LEU A 244 27.33 -1.08 26.44
CA LEU A 244 26.32 -2.11 26.20
C LEU A 244 25.13 -2.04 27.16
N ARG A 245 25.38 -1.74 28.44
CA ARG A 245 24.33 -1.73 29.49
C ARG A 245 23.55 -0.42 29.58
N ALA A 246 24.13 0.67 29.11
CA ALA A 246 23.59 2.01 29.29
C ALA A 246 23.80 2.92 28.06
N PRO A 247 23.35 2.51 26.86
CA PRO A 247 23.68 3.21 25.61
C PRO A 247 23.22 4.68 25.59
N GLN A 248 22.10 5.02 26.23
CA GLN A 248 21.62 6.41 26.28
C GLN A 248 22.35 7.27 27.32
N LEU A 249 23.17 6.68 28.20
CA LEU A 249 24.02 7.40 29.13
C LEU A 249 25.43 7.64 28.58
N VAL A 250 25.82 6.96 27.50
CA VAL A 250 27.14 7.13 26.86
C VAL A 250 27.22 8.50 26.18
N THR A 251 27.85 9.45 26.86
CA THR A 251 28.22 10.76 26.32
C THR A 251 29.68 11.03 26.68
N ASP A 252 30.39 11.80 25.86
CA ASP A 252 31.81 12.10 26.09
C ASP A 252 32.05 12.66 27.51
N ARG A 253 31.12 13.49 28.00
CA ARG A 253 31.18 14.09 29.34
C ARG A 253 30.99 13.05 30.44
N LEU A 254 29.94 12.23 30.39
CA LEU A 254 29.68 11.22 31.42
C LEU A 254 30.76 10.13 31.42
N SER A 255 31.20 9.68 30.24
CA SER A 255 32.27 8.68 30.12
C SER A 255 33.59 9.19 30.68
N ALA A 256 33.93 10.47 30.45
CA ALA A 256 35.12 11.09 31.04
C ALA A 256 35.03 11.18 32.58
N ALA A 257 33.88 11.62 33.12
CA ALA A 257 33.65 11.70 34.56
C ALA A 257 33.71 10.31 35.23
N ALA A 258 33.08 9.29 34.62
CA ALA A 258 33.12 7.91 35.09
C ALA A 258 34.55 7.35 35.08
N ARG A 259 35.33 7.63 34.02
CA ARG A 259 36.75 7.23 33.95
C ARG A 259 37.58 7.91 35.03
N ALA A 260 37.38 9.20 35.27
CA ALA A 260 38.09 9.94 36.31
C ALA A 260 37.74 9.39 37.70
N ALA A 261 36.47 9.10 37.98
CA ALA A 261 36.02 8.47 39.22
C ALA A 261 36.66 7.09 39.43
N ARG A 262 36.69 6.25 38.39
CA ARG A 262 37.36 4.93 38.44
C ARG A 262 38.85 5.05 38.72
N SER A 263 39.55 6.02 38.11
CA SER A 263 40.98 6.25 38.40
C SER A 263 41.26 6.67 39.84
N ARG A 264 40.25 7.20 40.56
CA ARG A 264 40.33 7.49 42.01
C ARG A 264 39.98 6.27 42.88
N GLY A 265 39.62 5.14 42.29
CA GLY A 265 39.23 3.91 42.99
C GLY A 265 37.74 3.83 43.34
N VAL A 266 36.88 4.67 42.72
CA VAL A 266 35.42 4.60 42.89
C VAL A 266 34.83 3.51 41.98
N GLU A 267 33.96 2.66 42.53
CA GLU A 267 33.21 1.67 41.74
C GLU A 267 32.03 2.35 41.04
N VAL A 268 32.04 2.41 39.71
CA VAL A 268 30.98 3.06 38.92
C VAL A 268 30.15 2.02 38.17
N THR A 269 28.83 2.06 38.36
CA THR A 269 27.85 1.23 37.65
C THR A 269 26.84 2.10 36.90
N LEU A 270 26.77 1.95 35.57
CA LEU A 270 25.78 2.62 34.73
C LEU A 270 24.75 1.60 34.21
N LEU A 271 23.47 1.92 34.33
CA LEU A 271 22.35 1.06 33.93
C LEU A 271 21.30 1.88 33.20
N ASP A 272 20.84 1.41 32.03
CA ASP A 272 19.71 1.99 31.31
C ASP A 272 18.62 0.94 31.06
N ASP A 273 17.52 1.03 31.81
CA ASP A 273 16.35 0.18 31.61
C ASP A 273 15.33 0.79 30.62
N GLY A 274 15.71 1.84 29.85
CA GLY A 274 14.91 2.41 28.76
C GLY A 274 13.98 3.57 29.14
N GLY A 275 14.14 4.15 30.33
CA GLY A 275 13.27 5.22 30.85
C GLY A 275 13.30 6.53 30.10
N PHE A 276 14.26 6.74 29.19
CA PHE A 276 14.31 7.92 28.34
C PHE A 276 13.32 7.87 27.17
N LEU A 277 12.70 6.72 26.89
CA LEU A 277 11.70 6.61 25.83
C LEU A 277 10.48 7.49 26.13
N GLY A 278 10.27 8.52 25.30
CA GLY A 278 9.15 9.46 25.43
C GLY A 278 9.38 10.60 26.44
N VAL A 279 10.60 10.74 26.96
CA VAL A 279 10.98 11.83 27.86
C VAL A 279 11.65 12.96 27.07
N PRO A 280 11.38 14.24 27.39
CA PRO A 280 12.05 15.37 26.73
C PRO A 280 13.58 15.35 26.87
N GLU A 281 14.28 15.83 25.86
CA GLU A 281 15.76 15.85 25.81
C GLU A 281 16.39 16.61 26.99
N TRP A 282 15.76 17.68 27.48
CA TRP A 282 16.26 18.45 28.62
C TRP A 282 16.23 17.66 29.94
N VAL A 283 15.29 16.73 30.13
CA VAL A 283 15.27 15.86 31.32
C VAL A 283 16.43 14.88 31.23
N ARG A 284 16.72 14.32 30.04
CA ARG A 284 17.90 13.48 29.82
C ARG A 284 19.18 14.25 30.13
N HIS A 285 19.27 15.52 29.72
CA HIS A 285 20.40 16.38 30.04
C HIS A 285 20.54 16.59 31.56
N ASN A 286 19.45 16.85 32.28
CA ASN A 286 19.46 16.96 33.75
C ASN A 286 19.96 15.68 34.44
N VAL A 287 19.56 14.50 33.93
CA VAL A 287 20.06 13.21 34.44
C VAL A 287 21.56 13.08 34.24
N ILE A 288 22.07 13.45 33.06
CA ILE A 288 23.48 13.37 32.74
C ILE A 288 24.27 14.35 33.61
N GLU A 289 23.83 15.60 33.76
CA GLU A 289 24.50 16.60 34.61
C GLU A 289 24.53 16.15 36.08
N ALA A 290 23.40 15.71 36.63
CA ALA A 290 23.35 15.22 38.00
C ALA A 290 24.26 14.00 38.24
N ALA A 291 24.36 13.11 37.24
CA ALA A 291 25.27 11.97 37.31
C ALA A 291 26.75 12.40 37.23
N VAL A 292 27.08 13.37 36.37
CA VAL A 292 28.44 13.92 36.27
C VAL A 292 28.85 14.58 37.58
N ASP A 293 27.99 15.42 38.15
CA ASP A 293 28.28 16.13 39.40
C ASP A 293 28.56 15.14 40.55
N GLU A 294 27.75 14.09 40.68
CA GLU A 294 27.98 13.04 41.70
C GLU A 294 29.27 12.26 41.45
N LEU A 295 29.57 11.93 40.19
CA LEU A 295 30.81 11.24 39.84
C LEU A 295 32.04 12.11 40.10
N ASP A 296 31.98 13.42 39.86
CA ASP A 296 33.09 14.34 40.10
C ASP A 296 33.34 14.57 41.60
N MET A 297 32.28 14.57 42.43
CA MET A 297 32.39 14.67 43.89
C MET A 297 32.87 13.38 44.55
N ALA A 298 32.62 12.21 43.96
CA ALA A 298 32.96 10.93 44.56
C ALA A 298 34.49 10.72 44.64
N GLY A 299 35.02 10.64 45.87
CA GLY A 299 36.43 10.37 46.15
C GLY A 299 36.75 8.93 46.55
N ALA A 300 35.76 8.17 47.01
CA ALA A 300 35.87 6.76 47.41
C ALA A 300 34.46 6.12 47.47
N GLY A 301 34.38 4.78 47.46
CA GLY A 301 33.12 4.05 47.55
C GLY A 301 32.55 3.67 46.18
N SER A 302 31.23 3.76 46.00
CA SER A 302 30.56 3.38 44.74
C SER A 302 29.51 4.40 44.29
N VAL A 303 29.35 4.55 42.97
CA VAL A 303 28.34 5.40 42.34
C VAL A 303 27.54 4.56 41.33
N THR A 304 26.23 4.46 41.54
CA THR A 304 25.31 3.76 40.63
C THR A 304 24.36 4.76 39.98
N VAL A 305 24.43 4.90 38.66
CA VAL A 305 23.48 5.68 37.86
C VAL A 305 22.56 4.70 37.16
N ARG A 306 21.25 4.79 37.42
CA ARG A 306 20.25 3.91 36.83
C ARG A 306 19.10 4.70 36.24
N VAL A 307 18.87 4.55 34.95
CA VAL A 307 17.63 4.94 34.28
C VAL A 307 16.61 3.81 34.50
N LEU A 308 15.42 4.15 34.98
CA LEU A 308 14.40 3.18 35.32
C LEU A 308 13.50 2.86 34.11
N PRO A 309 12.78 1.73 34.09
CA PRO A 309 11.85 1.42 33.01
C PRO A 309 10.75 2.47 32.84
N VAL A 310 10.20 2.57 31.62
CA VAL A 310 9.07 3.45 31.29
C VAL A 310 7.88 3.18 32.23
N GLY A 311 7.19 4.25 32.65
CA GLY A 311 6.01 4.17 33.53
C GLY A 311 6.31 4.20 35.02
N ARG A 312 7.58 4.34 35.42
CA ARG A 312 7.98 4.63 36.80
C ARG A 312 7.80 6.12 37.09
N ARG A 313 7.58 6.47 38.37
CA ARG A 313 7.51 7.87 38.84
C ARG A 313 8.83 8.61 38.58
N TRP A 314 9.94 7.93 38.77
CA TRP A 314 11.30 8.46 38.57
C TRP A 314 11.85 7.94 37.24
N VAL A 315 12.48 8.83 36.48
CA VAL A 315 13.19 8.52 35.23
C VAL A 315 14.57 7.96 35.53
N ALA A 316 15.29 8.55 36.49
CA ALA A 316 16.61 8.11 36.86
C ALA A 316 16.87 8.23 38.37
N THR A 317 17.80 7.41 38.86
CA THR A 317 18.34 7.47 40.21
C THR A 317 19.86 7.42 40.16
N VAL A 318 20.52 8.33 40.87
CA VAL A 318 21.96 8.32 41.12
C VAL A 318 22.17 8.02 42.60
N LEU A 319 22.89 6.97 42.93
CA LEU A 319 23.21 6.57 44.30
C LEU A 319 24.73 6.61 44.47
N ALA A 320 25.22 7.50 45.32
CA ALA A 320 26.61 7.57 45.73
C ALA A 320 26.74 7.02 47.16
N ALA A 321 27.37 5.86 47.32
CA ALA A 321 27.67 5.25 48.61
C ALA A 321 29.12 5.57 48.98
N ALA A 322 29.31 6.36 50.04
CA ALA A 322 30.63 6.75 50.54
C ALA A 322 30.81 6.30 52.00
N PRO A 323 32.05 6.19 52.51
CA PRO A 323 32.30 5.83 53.91
C PRO A 323 31.63 6.77 54.94
N GLY A 324 31.27 7.99 54.54
CA GLY A 324 30.60 9.00 55.36
C GLY A 324 29.08 9.03 55.26
N GLY A 325 28.45 8.16 54.45
CA GLY A 325 26.99 8.12 54.24
C GLY A 325 26.60 7.90 52.77
N ASP A 326 25.34 7.53 52.57
CA ASP A 326 24.77 7.29 51.23
C ASP A 326 24.00 8.52 50.77
N ARG A 327 24.27 9.00 49.56
CA ARG A 327 23.53 10.09 48.93
C ARG A 327 22.78 9.57 47.72
N ARG A 328 21.47 9.82 47.67
CA ARG A 328 20.60 9.40 46.58
C ARG A 328 19.94 10.60 45.94
N THR A 329 20.10 10.72 44.63
CA THR A 329 19.49 11.74 43.78
C THR A 329 18.48 11.07 42.85
N GLU A 330 17.20 11.42 42.97
CA GLU A 330 16.10 10.91 42.15
C GLU A 330 15.60 12.00 41.21
N ILE A 331 15.33 11.66 39.95
CA ILE A 331 14.90 12.60 38.92
C ILE A 331 13.62 12.09 38.28
N ASP A 332 12.57 12.91 38.26
CA ASP A 332 11.27 12.54 37.69
C ASP A 332 11.10 12.91 36.21
N THR A 333 9.92 12.63 35.66
CA THR A 333 9.57 12.94 34.26
C THR A 333 9.40 14.43 33.98
N ALA A 334 9.23 15.25 35.02
CA ALA A 334 9.23 16.71 34.96
C ALA A 334 10.64 17.29 35.24
N GLY A 335 11.66 16.44 35.36
CA GLY A 335 13.03 16.84 35.64
C GLY A 335 13.24 17.45 37.03
N GLU A 336 12.30 17.27 37.96
CA GLU A 336 12.51 17.65 39.36
C GLU A 336 13.53 16.72 39.99
N VAL A 337 14.52 17.32 40.66
CA VAL A 337 15.63 16.60 41.30
C VAL A 337 15.36 16.56 42.80
N ARG A 338 15.30 15.36 43.38
CA ARG A 338 15.16 15.14 44.81
C ARG A 338 16.40 14.45 45.36
N VAL A 339 17.05 15.08 46.33
CA VAL A 339 18.24 14.54 47.02
C VAL A 339 17.84 14.06 48.41
N SER A 340 18.20 12.83 48.76
CA SER A 340 18.13 12.29 50.12
C SER A 340 19.52 11.82 50.56
N THR A 341 19.84 12.02 51.84
CA THR A 341 21.11 11.62 52.49
C THR A 341 20.83 10.75 53.70
#